data_AF-A0A964BBA6-F1
#
_entry.id   AF-A0A964BBA6-F1
#
_cell.length_a   1.000
_cell.length_b   1.000
_cell.length_c   1.000
_cell.angle_alpha   90.00
_cell.angle_beta   90.00
_cell.angle_gamma   90.00
#
_symmetry.space_group_name_H-M   'P 1'
#
loop_
_entity.id
_entity.type
_entity.pdbx_description
1 polymer ?
#
loop_
_entity_poly.entity_id
_entity_poly.type
_entity_poly.pdbx_seq_one_letter_code
_entity_poly.pdbx_strand_id
1 'polypeptide(L)'
;MRRARLFRGLYLKPAPGCADEAREATKKSFKAAYGAKDYAKAQALLAPVLQKCVRTLGPMETASIRNDLAITLFHLGKKAECRKVLAPMAEDAAKKDDDLMADYPPSDWDEFKPLIKAARTNLALCKG
;
A
#
# COMPACT_ATOMS: atom_id res chain seq x y z
N MET A 1 42.66 5.44 -12.98
CA MET A 1 41.77 4.25 -13.09
C MET A 1 40.49 4.50 -12.28
N ARG A 2 39.34 4.71 -12.93
CA ARG A 2 38.05 4.84 -12.22
C ARG A 2 37.53 3.43 -11.90
N ARG A 3 37.36 3.09 -10.62
CA ARG A 3 36.69 1.84 -10.22
C ARG A 3 35.21 1.95 -10.63
N ALA A 4 34.76 1.10 -11.55
CA ALA A 4 33.34 0.92 -11.79
C ALA A 4 32.69 0.44 -10.49
N ARG A 5 31.82 1.27 -9.89
CA ARG A 5 30.91 0.81 -8.84
C ARG A 5 29.84 -0.04 -9.52
N LEU A 6 30.06 -1.34 -9.56
CA LEU A 6 29.00 -2.29 -9.87
C LEU A 6 27.93 -2.19 -8.77
N PHE A 7 26.67 -2.06 -9.17
CA PHE A 7 25.55 -2.10 -8.23
C PHE A 7 25.54 -3.46 -7.53
N ARG A 8 25.54 -3.45 -6.19
CA ARG A 8 25.37 -4.65 -5.36
C ARG A 8 23.97 -4.64 -4.78
N GLY A 9 23.01 -5.17 -5.53
CA GLY A 9 21.63 -5.34 -5.09
C GLY A 9 21.24 -6.82 -5.01
N LEU A 10 20.22 -7.11 -4.20
CA LEU A 10 19.57 -8.41 -4.18
C LEU A 10 18.54 -8.47 -5.30
N TYR A 11 18.73 -9.37 -6.26
CA TYR A 11 17.74 -9.65 -7.30
C TYR A 11 16.78 -10.71 -6.76
N LEU A 12 15.72 -10.25 -6.09
CA LEU A 12 14.70 -11.14 -5.53
C LEU A 12 13.78 -11.64 -6.64
N LYS A 13 13.63 -12.96 -6.76
CA LYS A 13 12.58 -13.57 -7.57
C LYS A 13 11.24 -13.40 -6.84
N PRO A 14 10.21 -12.79 -7.46
CA PRO A 14 8.89 -12.70 -6.86
C PRO A 14 8.34 -14.09 -6.53
N ALA A 15 7.65 -14.22 -5.41
CA ALA A 15 6.94 -15.44 -5.08
C ALA A 15 5.82 -15.70 -6.13
N PRO A 16 5.35 -16.95 -6.31
CA PRO A 16 4.23 -17.25 -7.19
C PRO A 16 3.02 -16.36 -6.89
N GLY A 17 2.45 -15.72 -7.92
CA GLY A 17 1.36 -14.75 -7.78
C GLY A 17 1.79 -13.32 -7.43
N CYS A 18 3.08 -13.07 -7.22
CA CYS A 18 3.64 -11.75 -6.95
C CYS A 18 4.37 -11.13 -8.15
N ALA A 19 4.32 -11.75 -9.33
CA ALA A 19 4.82 -11.15 -10.58
C ALA A 19 3.94 -9.96 -10.98
N ASP A 20 4.51 -8.98 -11.70
CA ASP A 20 3.85 -7.71 -12.02
C ASP A 20 2.49 -7.93 -12.72
N GLU A 21 2.42 -8.84 -13.68
CA GLU A 21 1.19 -9.17 -14.40
C GLU A 21 0.10 -9.72 -13.47
N ALA A 22 0.49 -10.56 -12.51
CA ALA A 22 -0.44 -11.14 -11.54
C ALA A 22 -0.95 -10.08 -10.55
N ARG A 23 -0.09 -9.13 -10.14
CA ARG A 23 -0.47 -8.03 -9.25
C ARG A 23 -1.41 -7.05 -9.94
N GLU A 24 -1.13 -6.69 -11.19
CA GLU A 24 -2.01 -5.82 -11.98
C GLU A 24 -3.38 -6.48 -12.26
N ALA A 25 -3.41 -7.78 -12.59
CA ALA A 25 -4.66 -8.52 -12.73
C ALA A 25 -5.47 -8.55 -11.42
N THR A 26 -4.78 -8.71 -10.28
CA THR A 26 -5.40 -8.65 -8.95
C THR A 26 -5.96 -7.27 -8.65
N LYS A 27 -5.21 -6.20 -8.94
CA LYS A 27 -5.63 -4.81 -8.77
C LYS A 27 -6.87 -4.48 -9.59
N LYS A 28 -6.93 -4.90 -10.86
CA LYS A 28 -8.11 -4.75 -11.72
C LYS A 28 -9.33 -5.48 -11.12
N SER A 29 -9.14 -6.71 -10.69
CA SER A 29 -10.20 -7.53 -10.07
C SER A 29 -10.69 -6.93 -8.76
N PHE A 30 -9.77 -6.40 -7.94
CA PHE A 30 -10.08 -5.68 -6.71
C PHE A 30 -10.94 -4.46 -7.00
N LYS A 31 -10.54 -3.59 -7.94
CA LYS A 31 -11.31 -2.38 -8.30
C LYS A 31 -12.72 -2.72 -8.75
N ALA A 32 -12.89 -3.79 -9.53
CA ALA A 32 -14.20 -4.27 -9.96
C ALA A 32 -15.05 -4.76 -8.77
N ALA A 33 -14.49 -5.59 -7.89
CA ALA A 33 -15.19 -6.08 -6.70
C ALA A 33 -15.58 -4.93 -5.75
N TYR A 34 -14.65 -4.00 -5.49
CA TYR A 34 -14.89 -2.84 -4.66
C TYR A 34 -15.97 -1.93 -5.24
N GLY A 35 -15.92 -1.65 -6.55
CA GLY A 35 -16.94 -0.85 -7.24
C GLY A 35 -18.34 -1.48 -7.18
N ALA A 36 -18.41 -2.82 -7.20
CA ALA A 36 -19.65 -3.57 -6.99
C ALA A 36 -20.08 -3.67 -5.50
N LYS A 37 -19.32 -3.05 -4.59
CA LYS A 37 -19.49 -3.14 -3.12
C LYS A 37 -19.38 -4.56 -2.57
N ASP A 38 -18.78 -5.48 -3.31
CA ASP A 38 -18.42 -6.81 -2.83
C ASP A 38 -17.10 -6.72 -2.04
N TYR A 39 -17.21 -6.13 -0.85
CA TYR A 39 -16.06 -5.87 0.02
C TYR A 39 -15.42 -7.16 0.53
N ALA A 40 -16.19 -8.24 0.66
CA ALA A 40 -15.68 -9.54 1.05
C ALA A 40 -14.73 -10.10 -0.01
N LYS A 41 -15.12 -10.05 -1.29
CA LYS A 41 -14.26 -10.42 -2.41
C LYS A 41 -13.07 -9.47 -2.55
N ALA A 42 -13.29 -8.16 -2.38
CA ALA A 42 -12.21 -7.18 -2.42
C ALA A 42 -11.13 -7.46 -1.35
N GLN A 43 -11.54 -7.79 -0.11
CA GLN A 43 -10.61 -8.22 0.95
C GLN A 43 -9.86 -9.49 0.54
N ALA A 44 -10.57 -10.50 0.04
CA ALA A 44 -9.99 -11.79 -0.34
C ALA A 44 -8.94 -11.67 -1.47
N LEU A 45 -9.09 -10.67 -2.35
CA LEU A 45 -8.14 -10.39 -3.42
C LEU A 45 -6.87 -9.68 -2.91
N LEU A 46 -7.00 -8.65 -2.07
CA LEU A 46 -5.84 -7.83 -1.66
C LEU A 46 -5.06 -8.36 -0.46
N ALA A 47 -5.72 -8.96 0.53
CA ALA A 47 -5.05 -9.41 1.75
C ALA A 47 -3.89 -10.40 1.47
N PRO A 48 -4.03 -11.39 0.55
CA PRO A 48 -2.93 -12.28 0.20
C PRO A 48 -1.76 -11.57 -0.49
N VAL A 49 -2.02 -10.53 -1.29
CA VAL A 49 -0.96 -9.77 -1.97
C VAL A 49 -0.07 -9.08 -0.92
N LEU A 50 -0.69 -8.40 0.05
CA LEU A 50 0.08 -7.74 1.11
C LEU A 50 0.83 -8.75 1.99
N GLN A 51 0.26 -9.92 2.26
CA GLN A 51 0.94 -10.95 3.06
C GLN A 51 2.11 -11.63 2.33
N LYS A 52 1.94 -11.95 1.03
CA LYS A 52 2.90 -12.76 0.27
C LYS A 52 3.92 -11.93 -0.49
N CYS A 53 3.53 -10.76 -0.96
CA CYS A 53 4.30 -10.00 -1.94
C CYS A 53 5.04 -8.80 -1.34
N VAL A 54 4.78 -8.40 -0.09
CA VAL A 54 5.34 -7.15 0.50
C VAL A 54 6.86 -7.04 0.44
N ARG A 55 7.59 -8.18 0.41
CA ARG A 55 9.05 -8.17 0.27
C ARG A 55 9.56 -7.74 -1.10
N THR A 56 8.71 -7.78 -2.12
CA THR A 56 9.02 -7.43 -3.51
C THR A 56 8.11 -6.32 -4.06
N LEU A 57 7.15 -5.84 -3.26
CA LEU A 57 6.33 -4.68 -3.62
C LEU A 57 7.13 -3.39 -3.52
N GLY A 58 6.88 -2.47 -4.45
CA GLY A 58 7.36 -1.10 -4.32
C GLY A 58 6.73 -0.39 -3.10
N PRO A 59 7.41 0.60 -2.49
CA PRO A 59 6.88 1.36 -1.38
C PRO A 59 5.50 2.00 -1.64
N MET A 60 5.32 2.62 -2.82
CA MET A 60 4.07 3.26 -3.23
C MET A 60 2.95 2.23 -3.47
N GLU A 61 3.25 1.12 -4.14
CA GLU A 61 2.29 0.04 -4.36
C GLU A 61 1.84 -0.56 -3.01
N THR A 62 2.79 -0.74 -2.08
CA THR A 62 2.50 -1.21 -0.72
C THR A 62 1.57 -0.25 0.02
N ALA A 63 1.83 1.06 -0.05
CA ALA A 63 0.99 2.08 0.57
C ALA A 63 -0.42 2.13 -0.05
N SER A 64 -0.53 2.00 -1.38
CA SER A 64 -1.82 1.89 -2.08
C SER A 64 -2.61 0.68 -1.58
N ILE A 65 -2.01 -0.52 -1.56
CA ILE A 65 -2.68 -1.76 -1.13
C ILE A 65 -3.12 -1.66 0.33
N ARG A 66 -2.32 -1.07 1.21
CA ARG A 66 -2.70 -0.85 2.61
C ARG A 66 -3.93 0.05 2.73
N ASN A 67 -3.98 1.15 1.99
CA ASN A 67 -5.14 2.04 1.96
C ASN A 67 -6.40 1.38 1.41
N ASP A 68 -6.28 0.69 0.27
CA ASP A 68 -7.36 -0.02 -0.37
C ASP A 68 -7.94 -1.12 0.53
N LEU A 69 -7.07 -1.88 1.20
CA LEU A 69 -7.49 -2.91 2.15
C LEU A 69 -8.09 -2.29 3.41
N ALA A 70 -7.59 -1.16 3.89
CA ALA A 70 -8.12 -0.47 5.06
C ALA A 70 -9.57 0.00 4.87
N ILE A 71 -9.85 0.70 3.77
CA ILE A 71 -11.21 1.17 3.48
C ILE A 71 -12.17 0.00 3.22
N THR A 72 -11.67 -1.08 2.60
CA THR A 72 -12.44 -2.33 2.45
C THR A 72 -12.80 -2.94 3.80
N LEU A 73 -11.83 -3.03 4.72
CA LEU A 73 -12.03 -3.56 6.07
C LEU A 73 -12.98 -2.68 6.90
N PHE A 74 -12.93 -1.37 6.72
CA PHE A 74 -13.90 -0.44 7.31
C PHE A 74 -15.32 -0.74 6.84
N HIS A 75 -15.55 -0.90 5.53
CA HIS A 75 -16.87 -1.23 5.00
C HIS A 75 -17.40 -2.60 5.46
N LEU A 76 -16.50 -3.52 5.83
CA LEU A 76 -16.84 -4.81 6.44
C LEU A 76 -17.05 -4.74 7.96
N GLY A 77 -16.92 -3.57 8.59
CA GLY A 77 -16.99 -3.40 10.05
C GLY A 77 -15.76 -3.92 10.81
N LYS A 78 -14.70 -4.33 10.12
CA LYS A 78 -13.48 -4.94 10.70
C LYS A 78 -12.48 -3.85 11.16
N LYS A 79 -12.92 -2.98 12.07
CA LYS A 79 -12.15 -1.80 12.50
C LYS A 79 -10.78 -2.13 13.09
N ALA A 80 -10.66 -3.21 13.87
CA ALA A 80 -9.38 -3.64 14.44
C ALA A 80 -8.35 -4.06 13.37
N GLU A 81 -8.80 -4.84 12.38
CA GLU A 81 -7.97 -5.23 11.23
C GLU A 81 -7.60 -4.01 10.38
N CYS A 82 -8.53 -3.08 10.18
CA CYS A 82 -8.24 -1.85 9.46
C CYS A 82 -7.11 -1.04 10.13
N ARG A 83 -7.18 -0.83 11.45
CA ARG A 83 -6.09 -0.13 12.16
C ARG A 83 -4.77 -0.88 12.06
N LYS A 84 -4.82 -2.21 12.12
CA LYS A 84 -3.62 -3.04 11.98
C LYS A 84 -2.97 -2.90 10.61
N VAL A 85 -3.76 -2.85 9.53
CA VAL A 85 -3.19 -2.73 8.17
C VAL A 85 -2.53 -1.38 7.91
N LEU A 86 -3.06 -0.30 8.52
CA LEU A 86 -2.51 1.05 8.41
C LEU A 86 -1.46 1.40 9.46
N ALA A 87 -1.20 0.55 10.46
CA ALA A 87 -0.21 0.82 11.50
C ALA A 87 1.17 1.24 10.96
N PRO A 88 1.71 0.64 9.87
CA PRO A 88 2.98 1.07 9.29
C PRO A 88 2.97 2.47 8.66
N MET A 89 1.80 3.09 8.46
CA MET A 89 1.64 4.43 7.88
C MET A 89 1.22 5.47 8.93
N ALA A 90 1.06 5.06 10.19
CA ALA A 90 0.47 5.91 11.23
C ALA A 90 1.37 7.09 11.61
N GLU A 91 2.69 6.91 11.61
CA GLU A 91 3.64 7.97 11.92
C GLU A 91 3.58 9.09 10.87
N ASP A 92 3.76 8.75 9.60
CA ASP A 92 3.69 9.73 8.50
C ASP A 92 2.30 10.36 8.41
N ALA A 93 1.24 9.59 8.62
CA ALA A 93 -0.11 10.13 8.66
C ALA A 93 -0.30 11.18 9.79
N ALA A 94 0.46 11.11 10.89
CA ALA A 94 0.38 12.07 11.98
C ALA A 94 1.15 13.39 11.73
N LYS A 95 2.10 13.40 10.78
CA LYS A 95 2.90 14.57 10.42
C LYS A 95 2.15 15.47 9.42
N LYS A 96 2.53 16.76 9.35
CA LYS A 96 2.02 17.67 8.31
C LYS A 96 2.73 17.42 6.98
N ASP A 97 2.08 17.82 5.89
CA ASP A 97 2.62 17.66 4.54
C ASP A 97 3.99 18.35 4.38
N ASP A 98 4.17 19.55 4.92
CA ASP A 98 5.43 20.31 4.81
C ASP A 98 6.58 19.66 5.59
N ASP A 99 6.28 19.07 6.75
CA ASP A 99 7.26 18.36 7.58
C ASP A 99 7.75 17.10 6.85
N LEU A 100 6.83 16.38 6.18
CA LEU A 100 7.16 15.19 5.41
C LEU A 100 7.88 15.50 4.11
N MET A 101 7.53 16.58 3.41
CA MET A 101 8.13 16.91 2.12
C MET A 101 9.66 16.99 2.18
N ALA A 102 10.23 17.41 3.32
CA ALA A 102 11.67 17.45 3.54
C ALA A 102 12.32 16.05 3.66
N ASP A 103 11.55 15.02 4.01
CA ASP A 103 12.00 13.64 4.18
C ASP A 103 11.97 12.82 2.88
N TYR A 104 11.32 13.32 1.82
CA TYR A 104 11.17 12.62 0.54
C TYR A 104 12.00 13.27 -0.58
N PRO A 105 12.55 12.49 -1.52
CA PRO A 105 13.02 13.03 -2.78
C PRO A 105 11.89 13.84 -3.46
N PRO A 106 12.20 15.00 -4.09
CA PRO A 106 11.16 15.83 -4.70
C PRO A 106 10.28 15.09 -5.72
N SER A 107 10.84 14.11 -6.46
CA SER A 107 10.10 13.26 -7.40
C SER A 107 9.08 12.33 -6.74
N ASP A 108 9.37 11.89 -5.51
CA ASP A 108 8.60 10.84 -4.85
C ASP A 108 7.46 11.45 -4.02
N TRP A 109 7.66 12.67 -3.51
CA TRP A 109 6.68 13.34 -2.65
C TRP A 109 5.33 13.53 -3.34
N ASP A 110 5.31 13.95 -4.60
CA ASP A 110 4.06 14.17 -5.34
C ASP A 110 3.24 12.89 -5.49
N GLU A 111 3.90 11.73 -5.59
CA GLU A 111 3.25 10.42 -5.66
C GLU A 111 2.84 9.88 -4.28
N PHE A 112 3.63 10.12 -3.23
CA PHE A 112 3.35 9.65 -1.88
C PHE A 112 2.30 10.48 -1.14
N LYS A 113 2.29 11.80 -1.34
CA LYS A 113 1.36 12.73 -0.69
C LYS A 113 -0.11 12.28 -0.75
N PRO A 114 -0.68 11.89 -1.90
CA PRO A 114 -2.06 11.39 -1.94
C PRO A 114 -2.26 10.09 -1.14
N LEU A 115 -1.25 9.20 -1.09
CA LEU A 115 -1.31 7.95 -0.33
C LEU A 115 -1.29 8.20 1.19
N ILE A 116 -0.51 9.18 1.66
CA ILE A 116 -0.50 9.60 3.06
C ILE A 116 -1.83 10.27 3.43
N LYS A 117 -2.37 11.13 2.56
CA LYS A 117 -3.70 11.73 2.77
C LYS A 117 -4.80 10.66 2.87
N ALA A 118 -4.78 9.64 2.00
CA ALA A 118 -5.69 8.51 2.10
C ALA A 118 -5.54 7.77 3.43
N ALA A 119 -4.30 7.56 3.90
CA ALA A 119 -4.05 6.90 5.18
C ALA A 119 -4.61 7.70 6.36
N ARG A 120 -4.48 9.04 6.36
CA ARG A 120 -5.10 9.92 7.38
C ARG A 120 -6.61 9.74 7.44
N THR A 121 -7.28 9.81 6.28
CA THR A 121 -8.73 9.63 6.17
C THR A 121 -9.15 8.24 6.65
N ASN A 122 -8.49 7.19 6.18
CA ASN A 122 -8.84 5.81 6.54
C ASN A 122 -8.55 5.51 8.02
N LEU A 123 -7.46 6.04 8.60
CA LEU A 123 -7.19 5.92 10.03
C LEU A 123 -8.28 6.59 10.88
N ALA A 124 -8.82 7.73 10.45
CA ALA A 124 -9.94 8.37 11.13
C ALA A 124 -11.21 7.53 11.06
N LEU A 125 -11.55 7.01 9.88
CA LEU A 125 -12.69 6.11 9.68
C LEU A 125 -12.60 4.84 10.52
N CYS A 126 -11.39 4.28 10.69
CA CYS A 126 -11.19 3.05 11.44
C CYS A 126 -11.10 3.23 12.96
N LYS A 127 -11.14 4.48 13.44
CA LYS A 127 -11.26 4.82 14.87
C LYS A 127 -12.72 5.06 15.28
N GLY A 128 -13.49 5.76 14.45
CA GLY A 128 -14.94 5.95 14.63
C GLY A 128 -15.67 4.63 14.52
#